data_AF-A0A353ZBU0-F1
#
_entry.id   AF-A0A353ZBU0-F1
#
_cell.length_a   1.000
_cell.length_b   1.000
_cell.length_c   1.000
_cell.angle_alpha   90.00
_cell.angle_beta   90.00
_cell.angle_gamma   90.00
#
_symmetry.space_group_name_H-M   'P 1'
#
loop_
_entity.id
_entity.type
_entity.pdbx_description
1 polymer ?
#
loop_
_entity_poly.entity_id
_entity_poly.type
_entity_poly.pdbx_seq_one_letter_code
_entity_poly.pdbx_strand_id
1 'polypeptide(L)'
;MSRRTAKVAEAVREVVATTILFGLKDPRVKNVTVLWCDAAPDLRSVKVFISVRGEPRHAVLAMHGLESARGFIQRQIADQLELRWTPVLEFVLDPGAKLAAETSAVLREAMAQTEQTSGTAAQAPADQETGVAEDPADGTDGDIGASDAGAADMGEGAPLQDESRPRGEGVADEPPPGTQPPVVHR
;
A
#
# COMPACT_ATOMS: atom_id res chain seq x y z
N MET A 1 -11.48 -20.76 11.20
CA MET A 1 -11.51 -19.83 12.36
C MET A 1 -12.94 -19.47 12.73
N SER A 2 -13.19 -19.01 13.95
CA SER A 2 -14.49 -18.44 14.33
C SER A 2 -14.62 -17.01 13.80
N ARG A 3 -15.82 -16.57 13.40
CA ARG A 3 -16.06 -15.18 12.96
C ARG A 3 -15.65 -14.16 14.04
N ARG A 4 -15.68 -14.54 15.32
CA ARG A 4 -15.21 -13.70 16.42
C ARG A 4 -13.69 -13.57 16.48
N THR A 5 -12.94 -14.65 16.27
CA THR A 5 -11.46 -14.60 16.35
C THR A 5 -10.88 -13.81 15.19
N ALA A 6 -11.44 -13.96 13.98
CA ALA A 6 -11.06 -13.16 12.81
C ALA A 6 -11.24 -11.64 13.05
N LYS A 7 -12.40 -11.21 13.58
CA LYS A 7 -12.64 -9.80 13.92
C LYS A 7 -11.66 -9.25 14.95
N VAL A 8 -11.31 -10.03 15.98
CA VAL A 8 -10.34 -9.59 16.99
C VAL A 8 -8.94 -9.53 16.41
N ALA A 9 -8.54 -10.49 15.57
CA ALA A 9 -7.26 -10.47 14.87
C ALA A 9 -7.13 -9.24 13.95
N GLU A 10 -8.20 -8.87 13.24
CA GLU A 10 -8.23 -7.70 12.36
C GLU A 10 -8.13 -6.38 13.15
N ALA A 11 -8.89 -6.23 14.23
CA ALA A 11 -8.81 -5.04 15.10
C ALA A 11 -7.45 -4.92 15.80
N VAL A 12 -6.87 -6.04 16.27
CA VAL A 12 -5.51 -6.04 16.83
C VAL A 12 -4.49 -5.66 15.75
N ARG A 13 -4.59 -6.20 14.52
CA ARG A 13 -3.72 -5.84 13.40
C ARG A 13 -3.75 -4.33 13.12
N GLU A 14 -4.93 -3.72 13.09
CA GLU A 14 -5.10 -2.28 12.84
C GLU A 14 -4.44 -1.42 13.92
N VAL A 15 -4.66 -1.74 15.20
CA VAL A 15 -4.06 -1.01 16.32
C VAL A 15 -2.55 -1.22 16.38
N VAL A 16 -2.05 -2.45 16.14
CA VAL A 16 -0.61 -2.73 16.07
C VAL A 16 0.05 -1.98 14.92
N ALA A 17 -0.54 -1.99 13.72
CA ALA A 17 -0.03 -1.26 12.56
C ALA A 17 0.03 0.25 12.83
N THR A 18 -1.05 0.83 13.34
CA THR A 18 -1.14 2.26 13.70
C THR A 18 -0.12 2.63 14.79
N THR A 19 0.05 1.77 15.80
CA THR A 19 1.02 1.98 16.89
C THR A 19 2.46 1.93 16.40
N ILE A 20 2.79 1.01 15.48
CA ILE A 20 4.13 0.92 14.89
C ILE A 20 4.41 2.13 13.99
N LEU A 21 3.42 2.59 13.21
CA LEU A 21 3.60 3.69 12.26
C LEU A 21 3.72 5.07 12.92
N PHE A 22 2.94 5.34 13.98
CA PHE A 22 2.83 6.67 14.60
C PHE A 22 3.29 6.73 16.06
N GLY A 23 3.15 5.63 16.82
CA GLY A 23 3.48 5.59 18.25
C GLY A 23 4.94 5.27 18.55
N LEU A 24 5.65 4.59 17.64
CA LEU A 24 6.94 3.97 17.94
C LEU A 24 8.13 4.78 17.38
N LYS A 25 8.95 5.32 18.28
CA LYS A 25 10.06 6.24 17.95
C LYS A 25 11.42 5.54 17.73
N ASP A 26 11.50 4.22 17.84
CA ASP A 26 12.76 3.47 17.68
C ASP A 26 13.18 3.41 16.19
N PRO A 27 14.41 3.84 15.82
CA PRO A 27 14.89 3.77 14.44
C PRO A 27 14.95 2.34 13.84
N ARG A 28 15.05 1.30 14.68
CA ARG A 28 15.18 -0.11 14.24
C ARG A 28 13.91 -0.66 13.58
N VAL A 29 12.76 -0.06 13.87
CA VAL A 29 11.43 -0.56 13.48
C VAL A 29 10.75 0.28 12.38
N LYS A 30 11.42 1.32 11.88
CA LYS A 30 10.89 2.21 10.82
C LYS A 30 10.57 1.55 9.48
N ASN A 31 11.15 0.38 9.20
CA ASN A 31 10.98 -0.36 7.93
C ASN A 31 10.06 -1.59 8.08
N VAL A 32 9.27 -1.67 9.14
CA VAL A 32 8.36 -2.80 9.44
C VAL A 32 6.97 -2.53 8.87
N THR A 33 6.38 -3.54 8.22
CA THR A 33 5.00 -3.51 7.73
C THR A 33 4.24 -4.71 8.28
N VAL A 34 3.14 -4.47 9.01
CA VAL A 34 2.24 -5.52 9.49
C VAL A 34 1.39 -6.03 8.32
N LEU A 35 1.44 -7.34 8.09
CA LEU A 35 0.70 -8.00 7.00
C LEU A 35 -0.67 -8.46 7.52
N TRP A 36 -0.66 -9.39 8.47
CA TRP A 36 -1.85 -10.02 9.04
C TRP A 36 -1.58 -10.49 10.47
N CYS A 37 -2.62 -10.92 11.17
CA CYS A 37 -2.52 -11.46 12.52
C CYS A 37 -3.36 -12.73 12.65
N ASP A 38 -2.90 -13.66 13.48
CA ASP A 38 -3.64 -14.87 13.87
C ASP A 38 -3.93 -14.80 15.37
N ALA A 39 -5.21 -14.78 15.75
CA ALA A 39 -5.64 -14.78 17.14
C ALA A 39 -6.00 -16.19 17.58
N ALA A 40 -5.38 -16.66 18.67
CA ALA A 40 -5.68 -17.96 19.25
C ALA A 40 -7.17 -18.10 19.62
N PRO A 41 -7.74 -19.32 19.63
CA PRO A 41 -9.16 -19.53 19.92
C PRO A 41 -9.65 -18.99 21.27
N ASP A 42 -8.75 -18.86 22.25
CA ASP A 42 -9.00 -18.32 23.58
C ASP A 42 -8.77 -16.79 23.69
N LEU A 43 -8.30 -16.15 22.61
CA LEU A 43 -7.91 -14.75 22.49
C LEU A 43 -6.81 -14.30 23.47
N ARG A 44 -6.04 -15.23 24.05
CA ARG A 44 -4.96 -14.91 25.00
C ARG A 44 -3.61 -14.67 24.33
N SER A 45 -3.42 -15.16 23.11
CA SER A 45 -2.25 -14.87 22.29
C SER A 45 -2.65 -14.48 20.86
N VAL A 46 -1.84 -13.62 20.26
CA VAL A 46 -1.97 -13.20 18.86
C VAL A 46 -0.59 -13.22 18.21
N LYS A 47 -0.45 -14.00 17.13
CA LYS A 47 0.74 -13.97 16.27
C LYS A 47 0.59 -12.84 15.26
N VAL A 48 1.57 -11.95 15.19
CA VAL A 48 1.62 -10.81 14.29
C VAL A 48 2.64 -11.10 13.19
N PHE A 49 2.16 -11.21 11.95
CA PHE A 49 3.00 -11.47 10.79
C PHE A 49 3.43 -10.16 10.14
N ILE A 50 4.73 -10.01 9.92
CA ILE A 50 5.39 -8.76 9.58
C ILE A 50 6.43 -8.97 8.50
N SER A 51 6.51 -8.02 7.58
CA SER A 51 7.61 -7.89 6.62
C SER A 51 8.55 -6.77 7.07
N VAL A 52 9.85 -6.93 6.82
CA VAL A 52 10.86 -5.89 7.09
C VAL A 52 11.56 -5.58 5.78
N ARG A 53 11.48 -4.33 5.32
CA ARG A 53 12.12 -3.90 4.08
C ARG A 53 13.61 -3.65 4.30
N GLY A 54 14.45 -4.49 3.70
CA GLY A 54 15.90 -4.32 3.65
C GLY A 54 16.65 -5.64 3.78
N GLU A 55 17.87 -5.55 4.32
CA GLU A 55 18.80 -6.67 4.45
C GLU A 55 18.49 -7.54 5.68
N PRO A 56 18.78 -8.87 5.70
CA PRO A 56 18.38 -9.77 6.79
C PRO A 56 18.85 -9.35 8.19
N ARG A 57 19.98 -8.63 8.29
CA ARG A 57 20.48 -8.05 9.55
C ARG A 57 19.50 -7.04 10.15
N HIS A 58 18.85 -6.23 9.31
CA HIS A 58 17.83 -5.27 9.77
C HIS A 58 16.57 -5.99 10.25
N ALA A 59 16.19 -7.12 9.66
CA ALA A 59 15.07 -7.92 10.15
C ALA A 59 15.31 -8.39 11.60
N VAL A 60 16.48 -8.92 11.93
CA VAL A 60 16.82 -9.35 13.31
C VAL A 60 16.78 -8.17 14.30
N LEU A 61 17.34 -7.01 13.91
CA LEU A 61 17.32 -5.80 14.74
C LEU A 61 15.90 -5.24 14.95
N ALA A 62 15.06 -5.27 13.90
CA ALA A 62 13.67 -4.86 13.96
C ALA A 62 12.85 -5.78 14.88
N MET A 63 13.04 -7.10 14.78
CA MET A 63 12.39 -8.08 15.67
C MET A 63 12.74 -7.83 17.14
N HIS A 64 14.01 -7.56 17.46
CA HIS A 64 14.41 -7.19 18.82
C HIS A 64 13.81 -5.85 19.28
N GLY A 65 13.69 -4.87 18.37
CA GLY A 65 13.01 -3.60 18.64
C GLY A 65 11.52 -3.79 18.96
N LEU A 66 10.82 -4.61 18.17
CA LEU A 66 9.40 -4.96 18.40
C LEU A 66 9.19 -5.71 19.71
N GLU A 67 10.04 -6.68 20.06
CA GLU A 67 9.93 -7.38 21.33
C GLU A 67 10.17 -6.43 22.53
N SER A 68 11.12 -5.50 22.39
CA SER A 68 11.35 -4.44 23.39
C SER A 68 10.14 -3.49 23.49
N ALA A 69 9.46 -3.23 22.37
CA ALA A 69 8.26 -2.41 22.29
C ALA A 69 6.96 -3.15 22.66
N ARG A 70 7.00 -4.47 22.87
CA ARG A 70 5.80 -5.31 23.03
C ARG A 70 4.86 -4.80 24.11
N GLY A 71 5.39 -4.42 25.27
CA GLY A 71 4.58 -3.87 26.37
C GLY A 71 3.89 -2.54 26.05
N PHE A 72 4.52 -1.68 25.25
CA PHE A 72 3.91 -0.44 24.78
C PHE A 72 2.78 -0.72 23.78
N ILE A 73 2.99 -1.63 22.83
CA ILE A 73 1.96 -2.03 21.85
C ILE A 73 0.79 -2.74 22.54
N GLN A 74 1.06 -3.61 23.52
CA GLN A 74 0.02 -4.25 24.35
C GLN A 74 -0.80 -3.23 25.13
N ARG A 75 -0.17 -2.17 25.65
CA ARG A 75 -0.90 -1.07 26.31
C ARG A 75 -1.83 -0.36 25.32
N GLN A 76 -1.37 -0.02 24.11
CA GLN A 76 -2.23 0.58 23.08
C GLN A 76 -3.41 -0.33 22.67
N ILE A 77 -3.20 -1.65 22.63
CA ILE A 77 -4.29 -2.62 22.43
C ILE A 77 -5.29 -2.59 23.60
N ALA A 78 -4.83 -2.50 24.85
CA ALA A 78 -5.70 -2.42 26.01
C ALA A 78 -6.46 -1.09 26.09
N ASP A 79 -5.84 0.01 25.67
CA ASP A 79 -6.43 1.35 25.64
C ASP A 79 -7.47 1.51 24.50
N GLN A 80 -7.31 0.80 23.37
CA GLN A 80 -8.18 0.92 22.19
C GLN A 80 -9.20 -0.23 22.02
N LEU A 81 -8.91 -1.44 22.51
CA LEU A 81 -9.84 -2.57 22.48
C LEU A 81 -10.26 -2.95 23.90
N GLU A 82 -11.54 -2.80 24.21
CA GLU A 82 -12.18 -3.20 25.47
C GLU A 82 -12.26 -4.73 25.65
N LEU A 83 -11.10 -5.40 25.67
CA LEU A 83 -10.98 -6.84 25.85
C LEU A 83 -10.91 -7.20 27.33
N ARG A 84 -11.56 -8.30 27.71
CA ARG A 84 -11.47 -8.87 29.07
C ARG A 84 -10.03 -9.20 29.50
N TRP A 85 -9.19 -9.55 28.52
CA TRP A 85 -7.76 -9.83 28.69
C TRP A 85 -7.00 -9.26 27.51
N THR A 86 -5.92 -8.53 27.76
CA THR A 86 -5.00 -8.07 26.71
C THR A 86 -4.21 -9.27 26.17
N PRO A 87 -4.21 -9.54 24.86
CA PRO A 87 -3.49 -10.67 24.30
C PRO A 87 -1.96 -10.50 24.41
N VAL A 88 -1.26 -11.62 24.55
CA VAL A 88 0.19 -11.70 24.38
C VAL A 88 0.51 -11.69 22.89
N LEU A 89 1.28 -10.69 22.45
CA LEU A 89 1.74 -10.59 21.07
C LEU A 89 2.98 -11.47 20.87
N GLU A 90 2.98 -12.24 19.78
CA GLU A 90 4.16 -12.97 19.29
C GLU A 90 4.48 -12.44 17.89
N PHE A 91 5.66 -11.86 17.72
CA PHE A 91 6.09 -11.30 16.44
C PHE A 91 6.72 -12.38 15.56
N VAL A 92 6.31 -12.49 14.29
CA VAL A 92 6.79 -13.49 13.34
C VAL A 92 7.13 -12.85 12.00
N LEU A 93 8.38 -12.98 11.56
CA LEU A 93 8.79 -12.52 10.23
C LEU A 93 8.15 -13.41 9.15
N ASP A 94 7.46 -12.80 8.19
CA ASP A 94 6.82 -13.52 7.09
C ASP A 94 7.86 -14.07 6.08
N PRO A 95 7.88 -15.39 5.81
CA PRO A 95 8.71 -15.95 4.74
C PRO A 95 8.14 -15.66 3.34
N GLY A 96 6.86 -15.27 3.22
CA GLY A 96 6.17 -15.00 1.96
C GLY A 96 6.87 -13.97 1.07
N ALA A 97 7.50 -12.94 1.67
CA ALA A 97 8.29 -11.96 0.94
C ALA A 97 9.42 -12.57 0.07
N LYS A 98 10.06 -13.66 0.54
CA LYS A 98 11.09 -14.38 -0.23
C LYS A 98 10.47 -15.22 -1.35
N LEU A 99 9.40 -15.95 -1.04
CA LEU A 99 8.67 -16.78 -2.01
C LEU A 99 8.07 -15.96 -3.16
N ALA A 100 7.57 -14.75 -2.88
CA ALA A 100 7.04 -13.83 -3.87
C ALA A 100 8.11 -13.35 -4.86
N ALA A 101 9.33 -13.08 -4.37
CA ALA A 101 10.45 -12.69 -5.22
C ALA A 101 10.90 -13.83 -6.14
N GLU A 102 11.01 -15.05 -5.62
CA GLU A 102 11.33 -16.27 -6.39
C GLU A 102 10.28 -16.54 -7.47
N THR A 103 9.00 -16.51 -7.11
CA THR A 103 7.88 -16.73 -8.06
C THR A 103 7.86 -15.67 -9.16
N SER A 104 8.12 -14.40 -8.81
CA SER A 104 8.17 -13.28 -9.78
C SER A 104 9.35 -13.39 -10.75
N ALA A 105 10.46 -14.02 -10.34
CA ALA A 105 11.59 -14.27 -11.21
C ALA A 105 11.25 -15.35 -12.26
N VAL A 106 10.69 -16.48 -11.83
CA VAL A 106 10.26 -17.58 -12.71
C VAL A 106 9.20 -17.11 -13.72
N LEU A 107 8.22 -16.31 -13.29
CA LEU A 107 7.20 -15.76 -14.20
C LEU A 107 7.81 -14.87 -15.29
N ARG A 108 8.81 -14.04 -14.94
CA ARG A 108 9.50 -13.14 -15.88
C ARG A 108 10.30 -13.92 -16.92
N GLU A 109 10.94 -15.02 -16.52
CA GLU A 109 11.66 -15.91 -17.43
C GLU A 109 10.71 -16.56 -18.45
N ALA A 110 9.56 -17.07 -17.99
CA ALA A 110 8.55 -17.66 -18.88
C ALA A 110 7.95 -16.65 -19.88
N MET A 111 7.73 -15.40 -19.45
CA MET A 111 7.26 -14.33 -20.33
C MET A 111 8.28 -14.01 -21.44
N ALA A 112 9.56 -13.89 -21.10
CA ALA A 112 10.62 -13.62 -22.08
C ALA A 112 10.75 -14.73 -23.15
N GLN A 113 10.56 -16.01 -22.76
CA GLN A 113 10.54 -17.14 -23.70
C GLN A 113 9.30 -17.11 -24.63
N THR A 114 8.17 -16.60 -24.13
CA THR A 114 6.93 -16.48 -24.90
C THR A 114 7.07 -15.41 -25.99
N GLU A 115 7.61 -14.24 -25.67
CA GLU A 115 7.85 -13.16 -26.63
C GLU A 115 8.76 -13.60 -27.79
N GLN A 116 9.82 -14.36 -27.49
CA GLN A 116 10.73 -14.91 -28.50
C GLN A 116 10.06 -15.94 -29.42
N THR A 117 9.07 -16.68 -28.91
CA THR A 117 8.34 -17.69 -29.70
C THR A 117 7.25 -17.04 -30.56
N SER A 118 6.56 -16.02 -30.05
CA SER A 118 5.49 -15.31 -30.78
C SER A 118 6.00 -14.44 -31.94
N GLY A 119 7.26 -13.98 -31.90
CA GLY A 119 7.86 -13.16 -32.96
C GLY A 119 8.05 -13.83 -34.32
N THR A 120 7.90 -15.16 -34.43
CA THR A 120 8.16 -15.92 -35.68
C THR A 120 6.89 -16.25 -36.47
N ALA A 121 5.69 -16.04 -35.91
CA ALA A 121 4.43 -16.50 -36.51
C ALA A 121 3.69 -15.47 -37.39
N ALA A 122 4.21 -14.24 -37.54
CA ALA A 122 3.49 -13.11 -38.15
C ALA A 122 3.74 -12.88 -39.65
N GLN A 123 4.29 -13.85 -40.38
CA GLN A 123 4.67 -13.68 -41.80
C GLN A 123 4.20 -14.84 -42.70
N ALA A 124 2.98 -14.71 -43.24
CA ALA A 124 2.53 -15.40 -44.45
C ALA A 124 1.59 -14.45 -45.24
N PRO A 125 1.60 -14.46 -46.59
CA PRO A 125 1.17 -13.32 -47.38
C PRO A 125 -0.34 -13.30 -47.71
N ALA A 126 -0.78 -12.14 -48.20
CA ALA A 126 -2.08 -11.98 -48.84
C ALA A 126 -1.97 -12.22 -50.34
N ASP A 127 -2.85 -13.06 -50.89
CA ASP A 127 -3.12 -13.14 -52.33
C ASP A 127 -4.49 -12.49 -52.63
N GLN A 128 -4.53 -11.67 -53.67
CA GLN A 128 -5.73 -10.97 -54.15
C GLN A 128 -6.17 -11.59 -55.48
N GLU A 129 -7.47 -11.86 -55.66
CA GLU A 129 -8.07 -11.90 -56.99
C GLU A 129 -9.34 -11.04 -57.03
N THR A 130 -9.30 -10.01 -57.87
CA THR A 130 -10.42 -9.12 -58.19
C THR A 130 -11.07 -9.55 -59.50
N GLY A 131 -12.39 -9.72 -59.51
CA GLY A 131 -13.20 -9.86 -60.72
C GLY A 131 -14.34 -8.85 -60.71
N VAL A 132 -14.48 -8.05 -61.79
CA VAL A 132 -15.46 -6.95 -61.90
C VAL A 132 -16.37 -7.19 -63.11
N ALA A 133 -17.69 -7.10 -62.90
CA ALA A 133 -18.72 -6.68 -63.86
C ALA A 133 -20.09 -6.73 -63.15
N GLU A 134 -21.12 -5.91 -63.37
CA GLU A 134 -21.40 -4.57 -63.90
C GLU A 134 -22.87 -4.26 -63.46
N ASP A 135 -23.31 -3.00 -63.54
CA ASP A 135 -24.63 -2.44 -63.13
C ASP A 135 -25.79 -2.88 -64.10
N PRO A 136 -27.12 -2.55 -63.94
CA PRO A 136 -27.72 -1.51 -63.08
C PRO A 136 -29.14 -1.70 -62.44
N ALA A 137 -29.43 -0.78 -61.51
CA ALA A 137 -30.70 -0.09 -61.21
C ALA A 137 -32.01 -0.84 -60.86
N ASP A 138 -32.37 -0.79 -59.56
CA ASP A 138 -33.68 -0.39 -58.98
C ASP A 138 -33.44 -0.03 -57.47
N GLY A 139 -34.21 0.81 -56.75
CA GLY A 139 -35.46 1.52 -57.07
C GLY A 139 -35.78 2.72 -56.14
N THR A 140 -37.08 3.02 -55.99
CA THR A 140 -37.70 4.22 -55.37
C THR A 140 -37.91 4.23 -53.84
N ASP A 141 -37.81 5.45 -53.28
CA ASP A 141 -38.65 6.10 -52.24
C ASP A 141 -38.95 5.44 -50.88
N GLY A 142 -38.62 6.17 -49.80
CA GLY A 142 -39.04 5.93 -48.41
C GLY A 142 -38.86 7.19 -47.56
N ASP A 143 -39.96 7.93 -47.38
CA ASP A 143 -40.00 9.31 -46.84
C ASP A 143 -39.83 9.43 -45.31
N ILE A 144 -39.68 10.69 -44.87
CA ILE A 144 -39.23 11.23 -43.57
C ILE A 144 -40.16 11.10 -42.35
N GLY A 145 -39.56 11.28 -41.16
CA GLY A 145 -40.19 11.89 -39.97
C GLY A 145 -40.25 11.00 -38.71
N ALA A 146 -40.18 11.53 -37.48
CA ALA A 146 -39.78 12.86 -37.01
C ALA A 146 -39.48 12.80 -35.48
N SER A 147 -38.66 13.74 -34.99
CA SER A 147 -38.62 14.30 -33.61
C SER A 147 -38.94 13.43 -32.38
N ASP A 148 -38.03 13.45 -31.40
CA ASP A 148 -38.30 14.23 -30.18
C ASP A 148 -37.02 14.85 -29.60
N ALA A 149 -37.15 15.93 -28.83
CA ALA A 149 -36.07 16.75 -28.32
C ALA A 149 -36.18 16.96 -26.80
N GLY A 150 -35.05 17.29 -26.18
CA GLY A 150 -35.01 17.88 -24.84
C GLY A 150 -33.90 17.29 -23.98
N ALA A 151 -33.10 18.07 -23.27
CA ALA A 151 -32.88 19.52 -23.23
C ALA A 151 -31.63 19.71 -22.37
N ALA A 152 -30.91 20.81 -22.51
CA ALA A 152 -29.72 21.09 -21.70
C ALA A 152 -30.08 21.56 -20.29
N ASP A 153 -29.11 21.46 -19.38
CA ASP A 153 -28.92 22.51 -18.38
C ASP A 153 -27.42 22.87 -18.27
N MET A 154 -27.13 24.15 -18.09
CA MET A 154 -25.77 24.70 -17.97
C MET A 154 -25.66 25.59 -16.73
N GLY A 155 -24.57 25.42 -16.00
CA GLY A 155 -24.13 26.29 -14.90
C GLY A 155 -22.79 25.76 -14.39
N GLU A 156 -21.63 26.23 -14.84
CA GLU A 156 -21.10 27.61 -14.79
C GLU A 156 -20.89 28.09 -13.34
N GLY A 157 -19.63 28.32 -12.93
CA GLY A 157 -19.34 28.76 -11.55
C GLY A 157 -17.89 28.71 -11.07
N ALA A 158 -17.06 29.64 -11.56
CA ALA A 158 -15.87 30.21 -10.91
C ALA A 158 -14.64 29.32 -10.51
N PRO A 159 -13.43 29.68 -11.00
CA PRO A 159 -12.17 29.34 -10.31
C PRO A 159 -11.86 30.38 -9.22
N LEU A 160 -11.44 29.93 -8.04
CA LEU A 160 -10.87 30.77 -6.97
C LEU A 160 -9.36 30.49 -6.88
N GLN A 161 -8.54 31.44 -7.36
CA GLN A 161 -7.72 32.36 -6.55
C GLN A 161 -6.55 31.63 -5.83
N ASP A 162 -5.34 31.69 -6.40
CA ASP A 162 -4.35 32.78 -6.23
C ASP A 162 -3.55 32.63 -4.92
N GLU A 163 -2.46 31.84 -4.99
CA GLU A 163 -1.49 31.66 -3.89
C GLU A 163 -0.48 32.82 -3.82
N SER A 164 -0.98 34.05 -3.77
CA SER A 164 -0.18 35.27 -3.59
C SER A 164 -0.05 35.64 -2.11
N ARG A 165 0.87 34.99 -1.38
CA ARG A 165 1.32 35.44 -0.03
C ARG A 165 2.71 36.10 -0.08
N PRO A 166 2.82 37.44 0.00
CA PRO A 166 4.09 38.10 0.21
C PRO A 166 4.47 38.22 1.69
N ARG A 167 5.75 37.98 1.98
CA ARG A 167 6.65 38.52 3.03
C ARG A 167 6.08 38.97 4.39
N GLY A 168 6.73 38.52 5.47
CA GLY A 168 6.76 39.22 6.76
C GLY A 168 7.80 38.61 7.70
N GLU A 169 8.54 39.46 8.40
CA GLU A 169 9.64 39.18 9.35
C GLU A 169 9.40 37.99 10.31
N GLY A 170 10.40 37.28 10.81
CA GLY A 170 11.77 37.70 11.10
C GLY A 170 11.98 37.73 12.61
N VAL A 171 12.31 36.58 13.21
CA VAL A 171 12.84 36.48 14.57
C VAL A 171 14.12 35.67 14.49
N ALA A 172 15.25 36.39 14.54
CA ALA A 172 16.47 35.80 15.06
C ALA A 172 16.30 35.69 16.58
N ASP A 173 16.67 34.56 17.15
CA ASP A 173 17.35 34.59 18.44
C ASP A 173 18.56 33.66 18.38
N GLU A 174 19.64 34.12 19.01
CA GLU A 174 21.02 33.76 18.69
C GLU A 174 21.61 32.87 19.80
N PRO A 175 22.26 31.72 19.46
CA PRO A 175 22.89 30.88 20.49
C PRO A 175 24.32 31.34 20.78
N PRO A 176 24.63 31.77 22.02
CA PRO A 176 25.85 31.28 22.69
C PRO A 176 25.76 31.32 24.25
N PRO A 177 26.83 30.96 24.99
CA PRO A 177 27.96 30.08 24.68
C PRO A 177 28.06 28.90 25.68
N GLY A 178 29.00 27.98 25.44
CA GLY A 178 29.32 26.93 26.41
C GLY A 178 30.02 27.45 27.68
N THR A 179 29.85 26.74 28.80
CA THR A 179 30.70 26.89 30.00
C THR A 179 31.37 25.55 30.31
N GLN A 180 32.68 25.59 30.51
CA GLN A 180 33.52 24.43 30.84
C GLN A 180 33.27 23.93 32.28
N PRO A 181 33.60 22.66 32.59
CA PRO A 181 33.45 22.14 33.95
C PRO A 181 34.55 22.67 34.90
N PRO A 182 34.27 22.89 36.19
CA PRO A 182 35.30 22.99 37.22
C PRO A 182 35.69 21.60 37.75
N VAL A 183 37.00 21.35 37.78
CA VAL A 183 37.64 20.22 38.46
C VAL A 183 37.64 20.47 39.97
N VAL A 184 37.30 19.49 40.81
CA VAL A 184 37.73 19.47 42.21
C VAL A 184 38.10 18.05 42.63
N HIS A 185 39.29 17.89 43.20
CA HIS A 185 39.82 16.64 43.73
C HIS A 185 39.10 16.19 45.02
N ARG A 186 38.94 14.87 45.19
CA ARG A 186 39.42 14.18 46.39
C ARG A 186 39.73 12.71 46.12
#